data_AF-A0A370S2W4-F1
#
_entry.id   AF-A0A370S2W4-F1
#
_cell.length_a   1.000
_cell.length_b   1.000
_cell.length_c   1.000
_cell.angle_alpha   90.00
_cell.angle_beta   90.00
_cell.angle_gamma   90.00
#
_symmetry.space_group_name_H-M   'P 1'
#
loop_
_entity.id
_entity.type
_entity.pdbx_description
1 polymer ?
#
loop_
_entity_poly.entity_id
_entity_poly.type
_entity_poly.pdbx_seq_one_letter_code
_entity_poly.pdbx_strand_id
1 'polypeptide(L)'
;MDPRSEVLLRQPELFQGSLLLAGLPADDLFGRLPNAFGWCWHAGDQNALEARFEGRSHFGVNIPEREFDSAVVFLPKSKDLTDYILNAVAARLAGREVFLVGEKRSGIEGASKQLNPFGKPRKLDSARHCQLWQVTVANAPEVKSLESLAQTYELPLAEGPLKVISLPGVFSHGRLDRGSALLLEHLDKLPSGHLLDFGCGAGVLGAAVKRRYPHNQVTLLDVDAFAAASSRLTLAANGLEAEVLTGDGIDAAPMGLSAILSNPPFHVGVHTDYFATENLLRKAAKHLKNGGELRLVANSFLKYQPLIEEHLGICAIKAEGNGFRIYRAKRG
;
A
#
# COMPACT_ATOMS: atom_id res chain seq x y z
N MET A 1 19.42 10.10 -2.53
CA MET A 1 18.44 10.37 -3.60
C MET A 1 18.13 9.06 -4.29
N ASP A 2 16.87 8.81 -4.66
CA ASP A 2 16.47 7.57 -5.31
C ASP A 2 17.12 7.47 -6.72
N PRO A 3 17.59 6.28 -7.16
CA PRO A 3 18.17 6.10 -8.48
C PRO A 3 17.27 6.55 -9.64
N ARG A 4 15.94 6.43 -9.50
CA ARG A 4 14.95 6.87 -10.50
C ARG A 4 14.91 8.39 -10.58
N SER A 5 14.94 9.08 -9.44
CA SER A 5 15.05 10.54 -9.37
C SER A 5 16.35 11.03 -10.00
N GLU A 6 17.48 10.35 -9.74
CA GLU A 6 18.77 10.69 -10.38
C GLU A 6 18.71 10.58 -11.91
N VAL A 7 17.97 9.61 -12.46
CA VAL A 7 17.79 9.50 -13.92
C VAL A 7 17.06 10.71 -14.49
N LEU A 8 16.02 11.21 -13.82
CA LEU A 8 15.31 12.42 -14.27
C LEU A 8 16.22 13.64 -14.26
N LEU A 9 17.04 13.80 -13.23
CA LEU A 9 17.94 14.95 -13.08
C LEU A 9 19.12 14.99 -14.06
N ARG A 10 19.28 13.97 -14.90
CA ARG A 10 20.24 13.99 -16.01
C ARG A 10 19.71 14.77 -17.23
N GLN A 11 18.40 14.97 -17.31
CA GLN A 11 17.72 15.69 -18.39
C GLN A 11 16.67 16.66 -17.82
N PRO A 12 17.06 17.56 -16.90
CA PRO A 12 16.13 18.45 -16.20
C PRO A 12 15.36 19.38 -17.15
N GLU A 13 15.91 19.68 -18.34
CA GLU A 13 15.29 20.49 -19.39
C GLU A 13 13.96 19.92 -19.90
N LEU A 14 13.73 18.61 -19.78
CA LEU A 14 12.46 17.97 -20.14
C LEU A 14 11.34 18.25 -19.12
N PHE A 15 11.68 18.80 -17.95
CA PHE A 15 10.84 18.87 -16.76
C PHE A 15 10.63 20.31 -16.27
N GLN A 16 10.76 21.30 -17.16
CA GLN A 16 10.70 22.72 -16.82
C GLN A 16 9.27 23.28 -16.68
N GLY A 17 8.28 22.67 -17.34
CA GLY A 17 6.87 23.08 -17.27
C GLY A 17 6.15 22.65 -15.99
N SER A 18 4.83 22.86 -15.93
CA SER A 18 3.99 22.30 -14.87
C SER A 18 4.03 20.77 -14.93
N LEU A 19 4.62 20.12 -13.94
CA LEU A 19 4.94 18.70 -13.98
C LEU A 19 4.23 17.92 -12.88
N LEU A 20 3.53 16.85 -13.25
CA LEU A 20 3.05 15.86 -12.28
C LEU A 20 4.11 14.78 -12.04
N LEU A 21 4.41 14.46 -10.79
CA LEU A 21 5.24 13.33 -10.39
C LEU A 21 4.36 12.30 -9.65
N ALA A 22 3.92 11.25 -10.34
CA ALA A 22 3.06 10.21 -9.78
C ALA A 22 3.90 9.06 -9.20
N GLY A 23 3.64 8.68 -7.94
CA GLY A 23 4.35 7.60 -7.25
C GLY A 23 5.79 7.94 -6.87
N LEU A 24 6.09 9.25 -6.76
CA LEU A 24 7.42 9.76 -6.47
C LEU A 24 7.97 9.30 -5.11
N PRO A 25 9.29 9.07 -4.98
CA PRO A 25 9.93 8.84 -3.70
C PRO A 25 10.02 10.15 -2.89
N ALA A 26 10.05 10.04 -1.56
CA ALA A 26 10.21 11.19 -0.66
C ALA A 26 11.67 11.70 -0.54
N ASP A 27 12.30 12.04 -1.66
CA ASP A 27 13.66 12.60 -1.73
C ASP A 27 13.68 14.10 -2.13
N ASP A 28 14.87 14.63 -2.45
CA ASP A 28 15.06 16.06 -2.79
C ASP A 28 14.64 16.44 -4.22
N LEU A 29 13.91 15.59 -4.94
CA LEU A 29 13.53 15.85 -6.34
C LEU A 29 12.77 17.18 -6.50
N PHE A 30 11.89 17.54 -5.57
CA PHE A 30 11.18 18.82 -5.58
C PHE A 30 12.08 20.05 -5.45
N GLY A 31 13.23 19.93 -4.78
CA GLY A 31 14.21 21.02 -4.70
C GLY A 31 14.94 21.26 -6.02
N ARG A 32 14.93 20.28 -6.93
CA ARG A 32 15.58 20.34 -8.25
C ARG A 32 14.59 20.57 -9.39
N LEU A 33 13.31 20.23 -9.18
CA LEU A 33 12.19 20.45 -10.09
C LEU A 33 11.15 21.36 -9.39
N PRO A 34 11.33 22.68 -9.38
CA PRO A 34 10.50 23.60 -8.60
C PRO A 34 9.04 23.68 -9.09
N ASN A 35 8.77 23.38 -10.36
CA ASN A 35 7.43 23.40 -10.94
C ASN A 35 6.69 22.06 -10.82
N ALA A 36 7.31 21.06 -10.19
CA ALA A 36 6.72 19.76 -9.99
C ALA A 36 5.71 19.75 -8.83
N PHE A 37 4.68 18.93 -8.99
CA PHE A 37 3.68 18.60 -7.98
C PHE A 37 3.55 17.08 -7.88
N GLY A 38 3.47 16.56 -6.65
CA GLY A 38 3.44 15.12 -6.40
C GLY A 38 2.02 14.56 -6.36
N TRP A 39 1.85 13.34 -6.86
CA TRP A 39 0.73 12.48 -6.52
C TRP A 39 1.27 11.24 -5.82
N CYS A 40 0.96 11.12 -4.53
CA CYS A 40 1.42 10.07 -3.64
C CYS A 40 0.23 9.25 -3.12
N TRP A 41 0.46 7.98 -2.83
CA TRP A 41 -0.53 7.09 -2.20
C TRP A 41 0.09 6.27 -1.07
N HIS A 42 1.30 6.61 -0.63
CA HIS A 42 1.98 6.00 0.50
C HIS A 42 2.10 7.02 1.63
N ALA A 43 1.49 6.77 2.79
CA ALA A 43 1.36 7.76 3.87
C ALA A 43 2.72 8.20 4.44
N GLY A 44 3.69 7.29 4.56
CA GLY A 44 5.06 7.63 5.00
C GLY A 44 5.75 8.61 4.06
N ASP A 45 5.82 8.29 2.76
CA ASP A 45 6.31 9.20 1.73
C ASP A 45 5.57 10.53 1.71
N GLN A 46 4.22 10.54 1.80
CA GLN A 46 3.45 11.78 1.88
C GLN A 46 3.86 12.63 3.09
N ASN A 47 3.95 12.04 4.28
CA ASN A 47 4.33 12.77 5.48
C ASN A 47 5.75 13.38 5.35
N ALA A 48 6.69 12.61 4.78
CA ALA A 48 8.05 13.07 4.54
C ALA A 48 8.12 14.18 3.48
N LEU A 49 7.28 14.12 2.44
CA LEU A 49 7.16 15.18 1.44
C LEU A 49 6.54 16.44 2.05
N GLU A 50 5.43 16.33 2.77
CA GLU A 50 4.72 17.46 3.39
C GLU A 50 5.62 18.20 4.40
N ALA A 51 6.37 17.47 5.22
CA ALA A 51 7.28 18.05 6.19
C ALA A 51 8.43 18.88 5.58
N ARG A 52 8.77 18.64 4.30
CA ARG A 52 9.89 19.29 3.60
C ARG A 52 9.43 20.26 2.52
N PHE A 53 8.26 20.01 1.94
CA PHE A 53 7.74 20.64 0.73
C PHE A 53 6.23 20.82 0.86
N GLU A 54 5.80 21.50 1.94
CA GLU A 54 4.41 21.74 2.29
C GLU A 54 3.56 22.18 1.08
N GLY A 55 2.40 21.54 0.91
CA GLY A 55 1.45 21.83 -0.17
C GLY A 55 1.92 21.49 -1.58
N ARG A 56 3.04 20.75 -1.75
CA ARG A 56 3.55 20.33 -3.08
C ARG A 56 3.18 18.91 -3.49
N SER A 57 2.37 18.20 -2.71
CA SER A 57 1.85 16.89 -3.10
C SER A 57 0.39 16.71 -2.73
N HIS A 58 -0.25 15.76 -3.41
CA HIS A 58 -1.59 15.27 -3.12
C HIS A 58 -1.52 13.80 -2.73
N PHE A 59 -2.17 13.46 -1.62
CA PHE A 59 -2.33 12.08 -1.15
C PHE A 59 -3.70 11.53 -1.49
N GLY A 60 -3.73 10.40 -2.19
CA GLY A 60 -4.98 9.71 -2.49
C GLY A 60 -4.88 8.78 -3.68
N VAL A 61 -6.00 8.14 -4.00
CA VAL A 61 -6.12 7.19 -5.11
C VAL A 61 -6.48 7.86 -6.44
N ASN A 62 -6.88 9.13 -6.42
CA ASN A 62 -7.28 9.88 -7.60
C ASN A 62 -6.16 10.83 -8.02
N ILE A 63 -6.04 11.06 -9.33
CA ILE A 63 -5.17 12.10 -9.86
C ILE A 63 -5.61 13.48 -9.33
N PRO A 64 -4.68 14.36 -8.91
CA PRO A 64 -5.04 15.69 -8.42
C PRO A 64 -5.83 16.50 -9.46
N GLU A 65 -6.80 17.29 -8.99
CA GLU A 65 -7.60 18.21 -9.81
C GLU A 65 -6.81 19.46 -10.19
N ARG A 66 -5.74 19.26 -10.97
CA ARG A 66 -4.83 20.30 -11.44
C ARG A 66 -4.37 20.01 -12.86
N GLU A 67 -4.08 21.05 -13.62
CA GLU A 67 -3.51 20.94 -14.96
C GLU A 67 -1.98 20.85 -14.95
N PHE A 68 -1.45 20.00 -15.81
CA PHE A 68 -0.01 19.75 -15.97
C PHE A 68 0.36 19.72 -17.44
N ASP A 69 1.54 20.24 -17.78
CA ASP A 69 2.09 20.22 -19.14
C ASP A 69 2.69 18.85 -19.48
N SER A 70 3.13 18.11 -18.47
CA SER A 70 3.65 16.75 -18.60
C SER A 70 3.53 15.99 -17.28
N ALA A 71 3.76 14.68 -17.33
CA ALA A 71 3.80 13.83 -16.14
C ALA A 71 4.94 12.81 -16.19
N VAL A 72 5.55 12.54 -15.04
CA VAL A 72 6.43 11.40 -14.82
C VAL A 72 5.73 10.42 -13.89
N VAL A 73 5.56 9.19 -14.34
CA VAL A 73 5.09 8.07 -13.53
C VAL A 73 6.30 7.26 -13.07
N PHE A 74 6.49 7.17 -11.76
CA PHE A 74 7.43 6.24 -11.15
C PHE A 74 6.77 4.87 -11.13
N LEU A 75 7.38 3.91 -11.84
CA LEU A 75 6.82 2.59 -12.07
C LEU A 75 6.37 1.92 -10.75
N PRO A 76 5.05 1.71 -10.56
CA PRO A 76 4.55 0.90 -9.46
C PRO A 76 4.99 -0.57 -9.60
N LYS A 77 5.02 -1.31 -8.48
CA LYS A 77 5.33 -2.74 -8.49
C LYS A 77 4.25 -3.58 -9.19
N SER A 78 3.00 -3.12 -9.15
CA SER A 78 1.86 -3.80 -9.75
C SER A 78 1.60 -3.34 -11.17
N LYS A 79 1.43 -4.29 -12.08
CA LYS A 79 1.06 -4.03 -13.47
C LYS A 79 -0.30 -3.33 -13.57
N ASP A 80 -1.31 -3.83 -12.87
CA ASP A 80 -2.68 -3.30 -12.92
C ASP A 80 -2.73 -1.87 -12.35
N LEU A 81 -1.95 -1.61 -11.29
CA LEU A 81 -1.81 -0.24 -10.76
C LEU A 81 -1.11 0.66 -11.78
N THR A 82 -0.07 0.15 -12.45
CA THR A 82 0.61 0.90 -13.52
C THR A 82 -0.36 1.25 -14.65
N ASP A 83 -1.22 0.32 -15.07
CA ASP A 83 -2.25 0.55 -16.09
C ASP A 83 -3.26 1.62 -15.65
N TYR A 84 -3.70 1.58 -14.37
CA TYR A 84 -4.59 2.60 -13.82
C TYR A 84 -3.95 3.99 -13.79
N ILE A 85 -2.75 4.12 -13.21
CA ILE A 85 -2.06 5.40 -13.09
C ILE A 85 -1.76 5.99 -14.47
N LEU A 86 -1.27 5.18 -15.42
CA LEU A 86 -1.03 5.63 -16.79
C LEU A 86 -2.30 6.06 -17.50
N ASN A 87 -3.42 5.34 -17.33
CA ASN A 87 -4.71 5.74 -17.89
C ASN A 87 -5.18 7.08 -17.32
N ALA A 88 -5.16 7.26 -15.99
CA ALA A 88 -5.57 8.49 -15.33
C ALA A 88 -4.71 9.69 -15.75
N VAL A 89 -3.40 9.49 -15.90
CA VAL A 89 -2.47 10.53 -16.36
C VAL A 89 -2.66 10.84 -17.84
N ALA A 90 -2.68 9.83 -18.72
CA ALA A 90 -2.80 10.03 -20.16
C ALA A 90 -4.14 10.67 -20.54
N ALA A 91 -5.23 10.36 -19.84
CA ALA A 91 -6.54 10.98 -20.06
C ALA A 91 -6.52 12.52 -19.87
N ARG A 92 -5.58 13.06 -19.08
CA ARG A 92 -5.44 14.51 -18.85
C ARG A 92 -4.35 15.18 -19.69
N LEU A 93 -3.63 14.43 -20.52
CA LEU A 93 -2.43 14.89 -21.21
C LEU A 93 -2.50 14.68 -22.73
N ALA A 94 -3.67 14.81 -23.34
CA ALA A 94 -3.84 14.74 -24.80
C ALA A 94 -2.86 15.69 -25.53
N GLY A 95 -2.07 15.14 -26.46
CA GLY A 95 -1.04 15.87 -27.20
C GLY A 95 0.20 16.28 -26.38
N ARG A 96 0.28 15.88 -25.10
CA ARG A 96 1.37 16.20 -24.18
C ARG A 96 2.21 14.96 -23.86
N GLU A 97 3.29 15.18 -23.11
CA GLU A 97 4.29 14.15 -22.81
C GLU A 97 4.00 13.43 -21.49
N VAL A 98 4.05 12.09 -21.56
CA VAL A 98 4.06 11.21 -20.39
C VAL A 98 5.37 10.44 -20.37
N PHE A 99 6.03 10.46 -19.21
CA PHE A 99 7.27 9.77 -18.94
C PHE A 99 7.02 8.61 -17.97
N LEU A 100 7.75 7.51 -18.15
CA LEU A 100 7.74 6.37 -17.25
C LEU A 100 9.17 6.08 -16.81
N VAL A 101 9.43 6.11 -15.50
CA VAL A 101 10.76 5.87 -14.92
C VAL A 101 10.71 4.70 -13.95
N GLY A 102 11.68 3.80 -14.04
CA GLY A 102 11.70 2.61 -13.19
C GLY A 102 12.99 1.82 -13.27
N GLU A 103 13.19 0.92 -12.31
CA GLU A 103 14.35 0.04 -12.24
C GLU A 103 14.21 -1.15 -13.21
N LYS A 104 15.33 -1.61 -13.76
CA LYS A 104 15.40 -2.82 -14.63
C LYS A 104 14.88 -4.07 -13.91
N ARG A 105 15.28 -4.25 -12.63
CA ARG A 105 14.83 -5.39 -11.81
C ARG A 105 13.34 -5.36 -11.49
N SER A 106 12.71 -4.18 -11.54
CA SER A 106 11.26 -4.00 -11.35
C SER A 106 10.48 -4.11 -12.67
N GLY A 107 11.14 -4.49 -13.77
CA GLY A 107 10.47 -4.81 -15.03
C GLY A 107 10.12 -3.61 -15.91
N ILE A 108 10.78 -2.46 -15.75
CA ILE A 108 10.52 -1.23 -16.55
C ILE A 108 10.52 -1.46 -18.07
N GLU A 109 11.35 -2.37 -18.57
CA GLU A 109 11.40 -2.68 -20.00
C GLU A 109 10.11 -3.34 -20.48
N GLY A 110 9.53 -4.24 -19.68
CA GLY A 110 8.21 -4.80 -19.94
C GLY A 110 7.10 -3.76 -19.77
N ALA A 111 7.17 -2.96 -18.71
CA ALA A 111 6.18 -1.93 -18.39
C ALA A 111 6.13 -0.82 -19.45
N SER A 112 7.22 -0.54 -20.16
CA SER A 112 7.24 0.43 -21.28
C SER A 112 6.20 0.11 -22.37
N LYS A 113 5.82 -1.16 -22.54
CA LYS A 113 4.79 -1.59 -23.48
C LYS A 113 3.38 -1.14 -23.07
N GLN A 114 3.16 -0.81 -21.79
CA GLN A 114 1.90 -0.25 -21.29
C GLN A 114 1.67 1.18 -21.79
N LEU A 115 2.68 1.83 -22.40
CA LEU A 115 2.55 3.13 -23.05
C LEU A 115 2.02 3.05 -24.49
N ASN A 116 2.09 1.88 -25.14
CA ASN A 116 1.67 1.69 -26.54
C ASN A 116 0.22 2.12 -26.85
N PRO A 117 -0.77 1.94 -25.94
CA PRO A 117 -2.13 2.41 -26.21
C PRO A 117 -2.22 3.93 -26.44
N PHE A 118 -1.30 4.71 -25.86
CA PHE A 118 -1.34 6.18 -25.90
C PHE A 118 -0.56 6.78 -27.07
N GLY A 119 0.41 6.04 -27.62
CA GLY A 119 1.29 6.52 -28.69
C GLY A 119 2.49 5.60 -28.89
N LYS A 120 3.53 6.08 -29.58
CA LYS A 120 4.76 5.32 -29.81
C LYS A 120 5.79 5.60 -28.71
N PRO A 121 6.02 4.70 -27.75
CA PRO A 121 6.99 4.92 -26.71
C PRO A 121 8.43 4.94 -27.25
N ARG A 122 9.27 5.78 -26.66
CA ARG A 122 10.71 5.85 -26.92
C ARG A 122 11.48 5.80 -25.61
N LYS A 123 12.60 5.09 -25.61
CA LYS A 123 13.54 5.09 -24.49
C LYS A 123 14.44 6.32 -24.59
N LEU A 124 14.51 7.12 -23.54
CA LEU A 124 15.32 8.34 -23.45
C LEU A 124 16.65 8.11 -22.73
N ASP A 125 16.65 7.33 -21.66
CA ASP A 125 17.85 7.07 -20.87
C ASP A 125 17.85 5.65 -20.28
N SER A 126 19.05 5.19 -19.93
CA SER A 126 19.29 3.96 -19.18
C SER A 126 20.55 4.13 -18.35
N ALA A 127 20.40 4.61 -17.11
CA ALA A 127 21.48 4.81 -16.16
C ALA A 127 21.06 4.31 -14.76
N ARG A 128 22.02 4.09 -13.84
CA ARG A 128 21.75 3.71 -12.43
C ARG A 128 20.82 2.49 -12.27
N HIS A 129 20.94 1.49 -13.15
CA HIS A 129 20.03 0.34 -13.22
C HIS A 129 18.55 0.69 -13.45
N CYS A 130 18.27 1.90 -13.91
CA CYS A 130 16.95 2.42 -14.24
C CYS A 130 16.84 2.72 -15.74
N GLN A 131 15.62 2.94 -16.22
CA GLN A 131 15.32 3.43 -17.56
C GLN A 131 14.30 4.55 -17.48
N LEU A 132 14.41 5.50 -18.41
CA LEU A 132 13.42 6.54 -18.65
C LEU A 132 12.82 6.34 -20.04
N TRP A 133 11.50 6.22 -20.07
CA TRP A 133 10.71 6.12 -21.30
C TRP A 133 9.80 7.32 -21.43
N GLN A 134 9.44 7.65 -22.66
CA GLN A 134 8.56 8.76 -23.01
C GLN A 134 7.55 8.33 -24.06
N VAL A 135 6.34 8.87 -23.97
CA VAL A 135 5.33 8.82 -25.02
C VAL A 135 4.61 10.17 -25.12
N THR A 136 4.42 10.65 -26.35
CA THR A 136 3.44 11.71 -26.63
C THR A 136 2.06 11.06 -26.70
N VAL A 137 1.10 11.55 -25.91
CA VAL A 137 -0.27 10.99 -25.87
C VAL A 137 -1.04 11.39 -27.13
N ALA A 138 -0.88 10.61 -28.20
CA ALA A 138 -1.63 10.76 -29.44
C ALA A 138 -3.09 10.27 -29.30
N ASN A 139 -3.30 9.24 -28.47
CA ASN A 139 -4.61 8.67 -28.19
C ASN A 139 -4.91 8.79 -26.70
N ALA A 140 -5.57 9.89 -26.30
CA ALA A 140 -6.02 10.05 -24.92
C ALA A 140 -7.15 9.05 -24.64
N PRO A 141 -7.03 8.20 -23.60
CA PRO A 141 -8.04 7.21 -23.28
C PRO A 141 -9.24 7.86 -22.57
N GLU A 142 -10.37 7.14 -22.55
CA GLU A 142 -11.43 7.44 -21.59
C GLU A 142 -10.95 7.19 -20.16
N VAL A 143 -11.39 8.04 -19.24
CA VAL A 143 -11.09 7.91 -17.81
C VAL A 143 -11.76 6.65 -17.29
N LYS A 144 -10.95 5.71 -16.78
CA LYS A 144 -11.46 4.54 -16.08
C LYS A 144 -11.67 4.86 -14.61
N SER A 145 -12.86 4.56 -14.08
CA SER A 145 -13.06 4.57 -12.63
C SER A 145 -12.20 3.49 -11.98
N LEU A 146 -11.64 3.79 -10.81
CA LEU A 146 -10.81 2.85 -10.08
C LEU A 146 -11.60 1.60 -9.67
N GLU A 147 -12.87 1.79 -9.33
CA GLU A 147 -13.82 0.74 -8.94
C GLU A 147 -14.11 -0.21 -10.10
N SER A 148 -14.11 0.25 -11.35
CA SER A 148 -14.27 -0.63 -12.52
C SER A 148 -13.11 -1.62 -12.72
N LEU A 149 -11.96 -1.33 -12.10
CA LEU A 149 -10.79 -2.20 -12.10
C LEU A 149 -10.70 -3.07 -10.84
N ALA A 150 -11.68 -2.98 -9.94
CA ALA A 150 -11.70 -3.77 -8.73
C ALA A 150 -11.96 -5.26 -9.05
N GLN A 151 -11.23 -6.13 -8.36
CA GLN A 151 -11.52 -7.56 -8.33
C GLN A 151 -12.36 -7.88 -7.10
N THR A 152 -13.32 -8.79 -7.28
CA THR A 152 -14.21 -9.24 -6.21
C THR A 152 -14.12 -10.74 -6.06
N TYR A 153 -14.02 -11.22 -4.82
CA TYR A 153 -14.15 -12.63 -4.51
C TYR A 153 -14.95 -12.83 -3.22
N GLU A 154 -15.54 -14.01 -3.05
CA GLU A 154 -16.25 -14.38 -1.82
C GLU A 154 -15.41 -15.32 -0.97
N LEU A 155 -15.39 -15.05 0.33
CA LEU A 155 -14.72 -15.85 1.33
C LEU A 155 -15.77 -16.56 2.20
N PRO A 156 -15.86 -17.90 2.19
CA PRO A 156 -16.77 -18.60 3.08
C PRO A 156 -16.30 -18.47 4.52
N LEU A 157 -17.16 -17.89 5.38
CA LEU A 157 -16.96 -17.87 6.84
C LEU A 157 -18.18 -18.52 7.52
N ALA A 158 -18.01 -18.90 8.79
CA ALA A 158 -19.07 -19.54 9.58
C ALA A 158 -20.33 -18.65 9.71
N GLU A 159 -20.15 -17.34 9.67
CA GLU A 159 -21.22 -16.33 9.77
C GLU A 159 -21.85 -15.98 8.41
N GLY A 160 -21.44 -16.65 7.32
CA GLY A 160 -21.85 -16.39 5.94
C GLY A 160 -20.69 -16.01 5.02
N PRO A 161 -20.90 -15.91 3.69
CA PRO A 161 -19.85 -15.49 2.76
C PRO A 161 -19.49 -14.01 2.97
N LEU A 162 -18.20 -13.66 3.02
CA LEU A 162 -17.70 -12.29 3.04
C LEU A 162 -17.34 -11.88 1.62
N LYS A 163 -17.89 -10.77 1.13
CA LYS A 163 -17.52 -10.22 -0.17
C LYS A 163 -16.29 -9.32 -0.03
N VAL A 164 -15.16 -9.70 -0.61
CA VAL A 164 -13.93 -8.90 -0.57
C VAL A 164 -13.76 -8.17 -1.89
N ILE A 165 -13.49 -6.87 -1.82
CA ILE A 165 -13.22 -6.01 -2.97
C ILE A 165 -11.79 -5.50 -2.86
N SER A 166 -10.96 -5.82 -3.85
CA SER A 166 -9.56 -5.36 -3.91
C SER A 166 -9.34 -4.49 -5.13
N LEU A 167 -8.74 -3.32 -4.94
CA LEU A 167 -8.32 -2.41 -5.99
C LEU A 167 -6.92 -2.77 -6.53
N PRO A 168 -6.57 -2.34 -7.74
CA PRO A 168 -5.24 -2.56 -8.31
C PRO A 168 -4.12 -2.10 -7.38
N GLY A 169 -3.06 -2.91 -7.26
CA GLY A 169 -1.89 -2.59 -6.45
C GLY A 169 -1.93 -3.08 -5.01
N VAL A 170 -3.12 -3.43 -4.49
CA VAL A 170 -3.28 -3.95 -3.13
C VAL A 170 -2.71 -5.37 -3.01
N PHE A 171 -2.15 -5.69 -1.84
CA PHE A 171 -1.63 -7.01 -1.54
C PHE A 171 -2.66 -8.12 -1.79
N SER A 172 -2.21 -9.20 -2.44
CA SER A 172 -3.05 -10.34 -2.84
C SER A 172 -4.31 -9.94 -3.65
N HIS A 173 -4.21 -8.91 -4.49
CA HIS A 173 -5.29 -8.48 -5.38
C HIS A 173 -6.01 -9.65 -6.07
N GLY A 174 -7.34 -9.71 -5.90
CA GLY A 174 -8.22 -10.72 -6.50
C GLY A 174 -8.24 -12.10 -5.82
N ARG A 175 -7.51 -12.32 -4.72
CA ARG A 175 -7.50 -13.63 -4.03
C ARG A 175 -7.15 -13.55 -2.55
N LEU A 176 -7.49 -14.59 -1.80
CA LEU A 176 -7.09 -14.71 -0.40
C LEU A 176 -5.61 -15.11 -0.27
N ASP A 177 -4.86 -14.41 0.57
CA ASP A 177 -3.50 -14.80 0.94
C ASP A 177 -3.49 -16.00 1.90
N ARG A 178 -2.49 -16.88 1.77
CA ARG A 178 -2.39 -18.10 2.58
C ARG A 178 -2.13 -17.84 4.06
N GLY A 179 -1.35 -16.79 4.38
CA GLY A 179 -1.14 -16.35 5.75
C GLY A 179 -2.43 -15.80 6.36
N SER A 180 -3.14 -14.94 5.63
CA SER A 180 -4.45 -14.43 6.04
C SER A 180 -5.46 -15.56 6.24
N ALA A 181 -5.49 -16.56 5.34
CA ALA A 181 -6.34 -17.75 5.46
C ALA A 181 -6.09 -18.50 6.77
N LEU A 182 -4.82 -18.79 7.07
CA LEU A 182 -4.44 -19.43 8.33
C LEU A 182 -4.86 -18.57 9.53
N LEU A 183 -4.62 -17.27 9.50
CA LEU A 183 -4.99 -16.39 10.61
C LEU A 183 -6.50 -16.37 10.86
N LEU A 184 -7.33 -16.34 9.82
CA LEU A 184 -8.79 -16.35 9.90
C LEU A 184 -9.35 -17.56 10.66
N GLU A 185 -8.74 -18.74 10.47
CA GLU A 185 -9.10 -19.98 11.18
C GLU A 185 -8.85 -19.88 12.69
N HIS A 186 -7.96 -18.98 13.11
CA HIS A 186 -7.52 -18.83 14.50
C HIS A 186 -7.88 -17.47 15.11
N LEU A 187 -8.95 -16.82 14.61
CA LEU A 187 -9.53 -15.59 15.18
C LEU A 187 -10.55 -15.84 16.31
N ASP A 188 -10.60 -17.06 16.86
CA ASP A 188 -11.47 -17.38 18.01
C ASP A 188 -11.02 -16.67 19.30
N LYS A 189 -11.97 -16.42 20.21
CA LYS A 189 -11.73 -15.87 21.55
C LYS A 189 -10.93 -14.56 21.55
N LEU A 190 -11.18 -13.67 20.58
CA LEU A 190 -10.64 -12.31 20.64
C LEU A 190 -11.24 -11.55 21.84
N PRO A 191 -10.48 -10.66 22.49
CA PRO A 191 -10.99 -9.85 23.59
C PRO A 191 -12.03 -8.84 23.10
N SER A 192 -12.97 -8.48 23.96
CA SER A 192 -13.88 -7.35 23.69
C SER A 192 -13.16 -6.00 23.76
N GLY A 193 -13.67 -5.01 23.04
CA GLY A 193 -13.17 -3.64 23.02
C GLY A 193 -12.67 -3.23 21.63
N HIS A 194 -11.56 -2.49 21.59
CA HIS A 194 -11.02 -1.92 20.35
C HIS A 194 -9.94 -2.82 19.74
N LEU A 195 -10.16 -3.27 18.50
CA LEU A 195 -9.24 -4.12 17.75
C LEU A 195 -8.65 -3.37 16.57
N LEU A 196 -7.37 -3.61 16.31
CA LEU A 196 -6.65 -3.09 15.15
C LEU A 196 -6.37 -4.22 14.14
N ASP A 197 -6.72 -4.00 12.87
CA ASP A 197 -6.16 -4.72 11.73
C ASP A 197 -5.03 -3.88 11.12
N PHE A 198 -3.78 -4.26 11.38
CA PHE A 198 -2.59 -3.53 10.99
C PHE A 198 -1.99 -4.08 9.69
N GLY A 199 -1.86 -3.21 8.68
CA GLY A 199 -1.56 -3.61 7.30
C GLY A 199 -2.79 -4.27 6.67
N CYS A 200 -3.93 -3.59 6.72
CA CYS A 200 -5.23 -4.20 6.47
C CYS A 200 -5.46 -4.64 5.01
N GLY A 201 -4.71 -4.10 4.05
CA GLY A 201 -4.83 -4.47 2.64
C GLY A 201 -6.25 -4.28 2.11
N ALA A 202 -6.87 -5.33 1.57
CA ALA A 202 -8.27 -5.30 1.12
C ALA A 202 -9.31 -5.39 2.27
N GLY A 203 -8.88 -5.38 3.53
CA GLY A 203 -9.74 -5.36 4.71
C GLY A 203 -10.27 -6.72 5.13
N VAL A 204 -9.65 -7.81 4.67
CA VAL A 204 -10.13 -9.19 4.90
C VAL A 204 -10.24 -9.52 6.39
N LEU A 205 -9.17 -9.26 7.16
CA LEU A 205 -9.12 -9.59 8.58
C LEU A 205 -10.07 -8.68 9.36
N GLY A 206 -9.99 -7.36 9.17
CA GLY A 206 -10.83 -6.38 9.84
C GLY A 206 -12.33 -6.61 9.59
N ALA A 207 -12.73 -6.88 8.35
CA ALA A 207 -14.13 -7.17 8.02
C ALA A 207 -14.61 -8.52 8.60
N ALA A 208 -13.78 -9.57 8.54
CA ALA A 208 -14.10 -10.85 9.17
C ALA A 208 -14.28 -10.72 10.70
N VAL A 209 -13.38 -9.97 11.35
CA VAL A 209 -13.44 -9.67 12.79
C VAL A 209 -14.68 -8.86 13.13
N LYS A 210 -14.96 -7.79 12.39
CA LYS A 210 -16.13 -6.94 12.67
C LYS A 210 -17.44 -7.73 12.54
N ARG A 211 -17.52 -8.66 11.58
CA ARG A 211 -18.69 -9.52 11.44
C ARG A 211 -18.82 -10.54 12.57
N ARG A 212 -17.73 -11.19 12.97
CA ARG A 212 -17.72 -12.18 14.07
C ARG A 212 -17.93 -11.54 15.44
N TYR A 213 -17.48 -10.31 15.62
CA TYR A 213 -17.54 -9.56 16.88
C TYR A 213 -18.20 -8.19 16.66
N PRO A 214 -19.52 -8.13 16.38
CA PRO A 214 -20.20 -6.89 16.00
C PRO A 214 -20.13 -5.79 17.06
N HIS A 215 -20.03 -6.15 18.34
CA HIS A 215 -19.89 -5.21 19.46
C HIS A 215 -18.49 -4.61 19.60
N ASN A 216 -17.48 -5.17 18.94
CA ASN A 216 -16.12 -4.62 18.99
C ASN A 216 -16.00 -3.40 18.08
N GLN A 217 -15.25 -2.41 18.55
CA GLN A 217 -14.73 -1.36 17.69
C GLN A 217 -13.57 -1.96 16.89
N VAL A 218 -13.58 -1.77 15.58
CA VAL A 218 -12.52 -2.25 14.70
C VAL A 218 -11.96 -1.04 13.94
N THR A 219 -10.64 -0.88 13.98
CA THR A 219 -9.91 0.06 13.13
C THR A 219 -9.02 -0.75 12.18
N LEU A 220 -9.06 -0.40 10.90
CA LEU A 220 -8.21 -0.95 9.86
C LEU A 220 -7.18 0.12 9.51
N LEU A 221 -5.89 -0.19 9.55
CA LEU A 221 -4.82 0.76 9.27
C LEU A 221 -3.92 0.21 8.16
N ASP A 222 -3.68 1.02 7.14
CA ASP A 222 -2.69 0.72 6.11
C ASP A 222 -1.89 1.97 5.75
N VAL A 223 -0.69 1.77 5.20
CA VAL A 223 0.14 2.87 4.69
C VAL A 223 -0.29 3.25 3.27
N ASP A 224 -0.93 2.33 2.53
CA ASP A 224 -1.33 2.52 1.14
C ASP A 224 -2.78 3.02 1.03
N ALA A 225 -2.97 4.14 0.33
CA ALA A 225 -4.30 4.70 0.04
C ALA A 225 -5.19 3.73 -0.75
N PHE A 226 -4.63 2.92 -1.66
CA PHE A 226 -5.39 1.92 -2.42
C PHE A 226 -5.89 0.77 -1.52
N ALA A 227 -5.10 0.38 -0.51
CA ALA A 227 -5.50 -0.60 0.50
C ALA A 227 -6.63 -0.03 1.38
N ALA A 228 -6.47 1.18 1.89
CA ALA A 228 -7.50 1.84 2.68
C ALA A 228 -8.81 2.06 1.89
N ALA A 229 -8.74 2.36 0.59
CA ALA A 229 -9.90 2.44 -0.28
C ALA A 229 -10.55 1.06 -0.50
N SER A 230 -9.75 0.01 -0.75
CA SER A 230 -10.24 -1.37 -0.87
C SER A 230 -10.94 -1.86 0.40
N SER A 231 -10.35 -1.57 1.56
CA SER A 231 -10.92 -1.90 2.86
C SER A 231 -12.30 -1.26 3.08
N ARG A 232 -12.48 0.01 2.68
CA ARG A 232 -13.79 0.69 2.71
C ARG A 232 -14.79 0.02 1.78
N LEU A 233 -14.39 -0.35 0.56
CA LEU A 233 -15.26 -1.04 -0.39
C LEU A 233 -15.69 -2.41 0.16
N THR A 234 -14.77 -3.18 0.75
CA THR A 234 -15.07 -4.45 1.41
C THR A 234 -16.06 -4.26 2.57
N LEU A 235 -15.82 -3.28 3.46
CA LEU A 235 -16.74 -3.02 4.57
C LEU A 235 -18.15 -2.64 4.08
N ALA A 236 -18.24 -1.71 3.14
CA ALA A 236 -19.51 -1.26 2.55
C ALA A 236 -20.26 -2.40 1.86
N ALA A 237 -19.55 -3.25 1.10
CA ALA A 237 -20.14 -4.39 0.41
C ALA A 237 -20.75 -5.46 1.33
N ASN A 238 -20.39 -5.45 2.61
CA ASN A 238 -20.91 -6.37 3.63
C ASN A 238 -21.80 -5.67 4.67
N GLY A 239 -22.10 -4.37 4.51
CA GLY A 239 -22.87 -3.61 5.50
C GLY A 239 -22.19 -3.52 6.87
N LEU A 240 -20.85 -3.49 6.89
CA LEU A 240 -20.05 -3.44 8.11
C LEU A 240 -19.52 -2.02 8.34
N GLU A 241 -19.60 -1.56 9.59
CA GLU A 241 -19.04 -0.26 10.01
C GLU A 241 -17.76 -0.46 10.81
N ALA A 242 -16.65 0.07 10.31
CA ALA A 242 -15.36 0.11 10.98
C ALA A 242 -14.61 1.36 10.54
N GLU A 243 -13.71 1.83 11.41
CA GLU A 243 -12.84 2.95 11.07
C GLU A 243 -11.73 2.44 10.16
N VAL A 244 -11.38 3.20 9.12
CA VAL A 244 -10.26 2.87 8.25
C VAL A 244 -9.33 4.07 8.18
N LEU A 245 -8.07 3.88 8.53
CA LEU A 245 -7.05 4.91 8.61
C LEU A 245 -5.97 4.66 7.56
N THR A 246 -5.40 5.76 7.06
CA THR A 246 -4.14 5.74 6.32
C THR A 246 -3.05 6.34 7.18
N GLY A 247 -1.95 5.63 7.39
CA GLY A 247 -0.88 6.11 8.25
C GLY A 247 0.37 5.26 8.18
N ASP A 248 1.50 5.84 8.58
CA ASP A 248 2.79 5.17 8.54
C ASP A 248 3.11 4.44 9.84
N GLY A 249 3.19 3.12 9.75
CA GLY A 249 3.54 2.27 10.87
C GLY A 249 2.55 2.31 12.03
N ILE A 250 2.94 1.67 13.13
CA ILE A 250 2.11 1.53 14.32
C ILE A 250 1.88 2.86 15.05
N ASP A 251 2.73 3.87 14.84
CA ASP A 251 2.59 5.18 15.49
C ASP A 251 1.32 5.93 15.02
N ALA A 252 0.76 5.58 13.86
CA ALA A 252 -0.52 6.10 13.37
C ALA A 252 -1.74 5.35 13.94
N ALA A 253 -1.53 4.29 14.73
CA ALA A 253 -2.63 3.50 15.27
C ALA A 253 -3.23 4.11 16.55
N PRO A 254 -4.50 3.81 16.85
CA PRO A 254 -5.11 4.17 18.13
C PRO A 254 -4.37 3.60 19.34
N MET A 255 -4.63 4.18 20.51
CA MET A 255 -4.13 3.72 21.81
C MET A 255 -5.20 2.91 22.56
N GLY A 256 -4.79 2.13 23.55
CA GLY A 256 -5.72 1.38 24.41
C GLY A 256 -6.35 0.15 23.76
N LEU A 257 -5.71 -0.39 22.71
CA LEU A 257 -6.19 -1.52 21.93
C LEU A 257 -6.31 -2.79 22.77
N SER A 258 -7.44 -3.49 22.65
CA SER A 258 -7.64 -4.82 23.20
C SER A 258 -6.86 -5.88 22.42
N ALA A 259 -6.75 -5.73 21.10
CA ALA A 259 -5.87 -6.57 20.30
C ALA A 259 -5.33 -5.86 19.06
N ILE A 260 -4.17 -6.33 18.60
CA ILE A 260 -3.59 -6.02 17.29
C ILE A 260 -3.52 -7.30 16.49
N LEU A 261 -4.08 -7.29 15.29
CA LEU A 261 -4.06 -8.38 14.31
C LEU A 261 -3.24 -7.93 13.11
N SER A 262 -2.39 -8.79 12.58
CA SER A 262 -1.61 -8.42 11.39
C SER A 262 -1.16 -9.63 10.58
N ASN A 263 -1.14 -9.45 9.27
CA ASN A 263 -0.41 -10.25 8.29
C ASN A 263 0.49 -9.30 7.48
N PRO A 264 1.66 -8.92 7.99
CA PRO A 264 2.49 -7.93 7.34
C PRO A 264 3.06 -8.47 6.02
N PRO A 265 3.37 -7.61 5.04
CA PRO A 265 3.95 -8.04 3.78
C PRO A 265 5.31 -8.70 3.99
N PHE A 266 5.56 -9.82 3.29
CA PHE A 266 6.83 -10.54 3.32
C PHE A 266 7.45 -10.60 1.93
N HIS A 267 8.21 -9.58 1.52
CA HIS A 267 9.07 -9.71 0.35
C HIS A 267 10.52 -9.94 0.77
N VAL A 268 11.03 -11.11 0.39
CA VAL A 268 12.45 -11.46 0.52
C VAL A 268 13.26 -10.46 -0.31
N GLY A 269 14.05 -9.61 0.35
CA GLY A 269 14.99 -8.70 -0.30
C GLY A 269 14.69 -7.20 -0.18
N VAL A 270 13.60 -6.78 0.48
CA VAL A 270 13.33 -5.36 0.75
C VAL A 270 13.48 -5.10 2.25
N HIS A 271 14.55 -4.40 2.65
CA HIS A 271 14.82 -4.04 4.05
C HIS A 271 13.64 -3.31 4.72
N THR A 272 12.85 -2.57 3.95
CA THR A 272 11.70 -1.77 4.41
C THR A 272 10.57 -2.62 5.01
N ASP A 273 10.26 -3.78 4.43
CA ASP A 273 9.11 -4.61 4.87
C ASP A 273 9.38 -5.24 6.25
N TYR A 274 10.64 -5.63 6.49
CA TYR A 274 11.09 -6.09 7.81
C TYR A 274 11.02 -4.97 8.85
N PHE A 275 11.47 -3.77 8.49
CA PHE A 275 11.47 -2.63 9.40
C PHE A 275 10.05 -2.28 9.90
N ALA A 276 9.05 -2.30 9.02
CA ALA A 276 7.66 -2.05 9.41
C ALA A 276 7.15 -3.07 10.44
N THR A 277 7.41 -4.36 10.20
CA THR A 277 7.02 -5.44 11.12
C THR A 277 7.79 -5.37 12.44
N GLU A 278 9.10 -5.13 12.41
CA GLU A 278 9.89 -4.99 13.62
C GLU A 278 9.45 -3.76 14.43
N ASN A 279 9.17 -2.63 13.79
CA ASN A 279 8.68 -1.43 14.46
C ASN A 279 7.31 -1.67 15.11
N LEU A 280 6.40 -2.39 14.42
CA LEU A 280 5.16 -2.88 15.02
C LEU A 280 5.44 -3.66 16.31
N LEU A 281 6.31 -4.68 16.25
CA LEU A 281 6.60 -5.52 17.40
C LEU A 281 7.23 -4.75 18.56
N ARG A 282 8.15 -3.81 18.26
CA ARG A 282 8.82 -2.96 19.25
C ARG A 282 7.88 -2.01 19.99
N LYS A 283 6.82 -1.53 19.31
CA LYS A 283 5.94 -0.49 19.85
C LYS A 283 4.53 -0.98 20.19
N ALA A 284 4.15 -2.21 19.81
CA ALA A 284 2.82 -2.77 20.07
C ALA A 284 2.38 -2.63 21.53
N ALA A 285 3.30 -2.83 22.48
CA ALA A 285 3.02 -2.67 23.91
C ALA A 285 2.50 -1.26 24.26
N LYS A 286 2.95 -0.21 23.58
CA LYS A 286 2.48 1.16 23.84
C LYS A 286 1.01 1.35 23.46
N HIS A 287 0.59 0.71 22.36
CA HIS A 287 -0.75 0.85 21.81
C HIS A 287 -1.76 -0.12 22.43
N LEU A 288 -1.32 -1.29 22.90
CA LEU A 288 -2.17 -2.24 23.61
C LEU A 288 -2.51 -1.76 25.02
N LYS A 289 -3.72 -2.04 25.54
CA LYS A 289 -4.01 -1.92 26.97
C LYS A 289 -3.34 -3.05 27.76
N ASN A 290 -3.25 -2.94 29.10
CA ASN A 290 -2.79 -4.04 29.94
C ASN A 290 -3.65 -5.30 29.70
N GLY A 291 -3.00 -6.45 29.47
CA GLY A 291 -3.65 -7.70 29.10
C GLY A 291 -4.15 -7.78 27.64
N GLY A 292 -3.97 -6.72 26.84
CA GLY A 292 -4.24 -6.72 25.40
C GLY A 292 -3.30 -7.66 24.64
N GLU A 293 -3.73 -8.17 23.49
CA GLU A 293 -2.99 -9.22 22.77
C GLU A 293 -2.58 -8.85 21.34
N LEU A 294 -1.40 -9.30 20.94
CA LEU A 294 -0.97 -9.33 19.54
C LEU A 294 -1.28 -10.72 18.96
N ARG A 295 -1.88 -10.79 17.77
CA ARG A 295 -1.87 -11.98 16.91
C ARG A 295 -1.28 -11.64 15.55
N LEU A 296 -0.17 -12.29 15.23
CA LEU A 296 0.61 -12.02 14.03
C LEU A 296 0.79 -13.32 13.26
N VAL A 297 0.44 -13.35 11.97
CA VAL A 297 0.84 -14.45 11.09
C VAL A 297 2.07 -14.04 10.29
N ALA A 298 3.06 -14.93 10.18
CA ALA A 298 4.24 -14.70 9.37
C ALA A 298 4.82 -15.99 8.81
N ASN A 299 5.67 -15.89 7.77
CA ASN A 299 6.38 -17.05 7.26
C ASN A 299 7.20 -17.76 8.36
N SER A 300 7.13 -19.09 8.44
CA SER A 300 7.75 -19.90 9.51
C SER A 300 9.27 -19.74 9.62
N PHE A 301 9.96 -19.32 8.55
CA PHE A 301 11.41 -19.09 8.60
C PHE A 301 11.80 -17.78 9.32
N LEU A 302 10.86 -16.85 9.49
CA LEU A 302 11.08 -15.59 10.20
C LEU A 302 11.07 -15.82 11.70
N LYS A 303 12.10 -15.32 12.38
CA LYS A 303 12.28 -15.52 13.82
C LYS A 303 11.76 -14.33 14.61
N TYR A 304 10.43 -14.08 14.56
CA TYR A 304 9.82 -12.97 15.30
C TYR A 304 9.61 -13.23 16.79
N GLN A 305 9.59 -14.49 17.22
CA GLN A 305 9.33 -14.84 18.63
C GLN A 305 10.26 -14.14 19.63
N PRO A 306 11.60 -14.12 19.46
CA PRO A 306 12.48 -13.38 20.38
C PRO A 306 12.15 -11.89 20.46
N LEU A 307 11.83 -11.26 19.33
CA LEU A 307 11.48 -9.83 19.29
C LEU A 307 10.12 -9.55 19.93
N ILE A 308 9.16 -10.46 19.79
CA ILE A 308 7.87 -10.39 20.48
C ILE A 308 8.09 -10.53 21.99
N GLU A 309 8.89 -11.51 22.42
CA GLU A 309 9.17 -11.76 23.84
C GLU A 309 9.91 -10.61 24.52
N GLU A 310 10.82 -9.96 23.79
CA GLU A 310 11.54 -8.76 24.25
C GLU A 310 10.59 -7.60 24.59
N HIS A 311 9.51 -7.40 23.82
CA HIS A 311 8.68 -6.19 23.90
C HIS A 311 7.27 -6.40 24.46
N LEU A 312 6.71 -7.59 24.35
CA LEU A 312 5.35 -7.91 24.81
C LEU A 312 5.31 -8.94 25.93
N GLY A 313 6.35 -9.76 26.09
CA GLY A 313 6.37 -10.90 27.00
C GLY A 313 6.06 -12.23 26.31
N ILE A 314 5.68 -13.25 27.09
CA ILE A 314 5.61 -14.65 26.63
C ILE A 314 4.82 -14.77 25.31
N CYS A 315 5.50 -15.30 24.29
CA CYS A 315 4.95 -15.53 22.97
C CYS A 315 4.62 -17.02 22.77
N ALA A 316 3.36 -17.32 22.49
CA ALA A 316 2.92 -18.66 22.12
C ALA A 316 2.81 -18.77 20.59
N ILE A 317 3.17 -19.94 20.04
CA ILE A 317 2.81 -20.31 18.68
C ILE A 317 1.40 -20.91 18.74
N LYS A 318 0.41 -20.19 18.22
CA LYS A 318 -1.00 -20.61 18.24
C LYS A 318 -1.29 -21.68 17.20
N ALA A 319 -0.63 -21.59 16.04
CA ALA A 319 -0.76 -22.53 14.94
C ALA A 319 0.46 -22.44 14.01
N GLU A 320 0.72 -23.51 13.27
CA GLU A 320 1.68 -23.55 12.17
C GLU A 320 1.09 -24.38 11.03
N GLY A 321 1.22 -23.89 9.81
CA GLY A 321 0.69 -24.58 8.63
C GLY A 321 1.02 -23.83 7.35
N ASN A 322 1.12 -24.55 6.24
CA ASN A 322 1.31 -23.94 4.90
C ASN A 322 2.55 -23.05 4.75
N GLY A 323 3.57 -23.22 5.61
CA GLY A 323 4.77 -22.37 5.63
C GLY A 323 4.64 -21.11 6.48
N PHE A 324 3.56 -20.97 7.27
CA PHE A 324 3.30 -19.83 8.15
C PHE A 324 3.14 -20.25 9.61
N ARG A 325 3.46 -19.34 10.54
CA ARG A 325 3.19 -19.44 11.97
C ARG A 325 2.30 -18.30 12.43
N ILE A 326 1.39 -18.61 13.35
CA ILE A 326 0.64 -17.60 14.10
C ILE A 326 1.29 -17.43 15.47
N TYR A 327 1.83 -16.25 15.71
CA TYR A 327 2.33 -15.81 17.02
C TYR A 327 1.20 -15.14 17.80
N ARG A 328 1.17 -15.41 19.11
CA ARG A 328 0.28 -14.73 20.06
C ARG A 328 1.06 -14.32 21.30
N ALA A 329 0.98 -13.06 21.66
CA ALA A 329 1.54 -12.53 22.91
C ALA A 329 0.56 -11.59 23.59
N LYS A 330 0.66 -11.45 24.91
CA LYS A 330 -0.15 -10.52 25.70
C LYS A 330 0.74 -9.50 26.37
N ARG A 331 0.36 -8.23 26.31
CA ARG A 331 0.99 -7.18 27.12
C ARG A 331 0.77 -7.49 28.60
N GLY A 332 1.88 -7.64 29.33
CA GLY A 332 1.91 -7.77 30.79
C GLY A 332 1.40 -6.54 31.54
#